data_AF-A0A0C5VDV1-F1
#
_entry.id   AF-A0A0C5VDV1-F1
#
_cell.length_a   1.000
_cell.length_b   1.000
_cell.length_c   1.000
_cell.angle_alpha   90.00
_cell.angle_beta   90.00
_cell.angle_gamma   90.00
#
_symmetry.space_group_name_H-M   'P 1'
#
loop_
_entity.id
_entity.type
_entity.pdbx_description
1 polymer ?
#
loop_
_entity_poly.entity_id
_entity_poly.type
_entity_poly.pdbx_seq_one_letter_code
_entity_poly.pdbx_strand_id
1 'polypeptide(L)'
;MSVFVQIFDEGDGCTYSLHFSKEDAEKILEADEGKLIELPSIGGNIVLKGDQAVILYKSGSGHGSIYSSYANLCSMINESE
;
A
#
# COMPACT_ATOMS: atom_id res chain seq x y z
N MET A 1 7.00 -12.79 -9.70
CA MET A 1 6.76 -12.99 -8.26
C MET A 1 5.90 -11.83 -7.78
N SER A 2 4.92 -12.08 -6.92
CA SER A 2 3.97 -11.08 -6.43
C SER A 2 3.99 -11.08 -4.90
N VAL A 3 3.95 -9.91 -4.30
CA VAL A 3 3.93 -9.70 -2.85
C VAL A 3 2.47 -9.56 -2.43
N PHE A 4 2.02 -10.39 -1.50
CA PHE A 4 0.65 -10.36 -0.98
C PHE A 4 0.64 -9.76 0.42
N VAL A 5 -0.13 -8.70 0.64
CA VAL A 5 -0.23 -8.07 1.97
C VAL A 5 -1.67 -7.94 2.41
N GLN A 6 -1.88 -8.02 3.73
CA GLN A 6 -3.17 -7.79 4.37
C GLN A 6 -3.09 -6.55 5.24
N ILE A 7 -3.71 -5.47 4.79
CA ILE A 7 -3.62 -4.16 5.42
C ILE A 7 -4.91 -3.89 6.18
N PHE A 8 -4.80 -3.67 7.49
CA PHE A 8 -5.92 -3.22 8.31
C PHE A 8 -6.04 -1.69 8.22
N ASP A 9 -7.23 -1.20 7.89
CA ASP A 9 -7.59 0.21 7.94
C ASP A 9 -8.34 0.50 9.25
N GLU A 10 -7.73 1.30 10.13
CA GLU A 10 -8.33 1.65 11.42
C GLU A 10 -9.55 2.58 11.27
N GLY A 11 -9.67 3.30 10.15
CA GLY A 11 -10.74 4.24 9.88
C GLY A 11 -12.08 3.56 9.60
N ASP A 12 -12.07 2.41 8.93
CA ASP A 12 -13.29 1.64 8.61
C ASP A 12 -13.36 0.26 9.31
N GLY A 13 -12.28 -0.16 9.98
CA GLY A 13 -12.21 -1.42 10.70
C GLY A 13 -12.15 -2.66 9.80
N CYS A 14 -11.83 -2.50 8.52
CA CYS A 14 -11.75 -3.58 7.54
C CYS A 14 -10.29 -3.96 7.24
N THR A 15 -10.09 -5.22 6.86
CA THR A 15 -8.80 -5.71 6.35
C THR A 15 -8.87 -5.87 4.85
N TYR A 16 -7.93 -5.26 4.14
CA TYR A 16 -7.82 -5.27 2.69
C TYR A 16 -6.66 -6.14 2.23
N SER A 17 -6.91 -7.00 1.25
CA SER A 17 -5.87 -7.83 0.65
C SER A 17 -5.40 -7.17 -0.65
N LEU A 18 -4.13 -6.73 -0.68
CA LEU A 18 -3.52 -6.12 -1.85
C LEU A 18 -2.43 -7.02 -2.43
N HIS A 19 -2.32 -6.98 -3.75
CA HIS A 19 -1.33 -7.72 -4.51
C HIS A 19 -0.39 -6.74 -5.19
N PHE A 20 0.86 -6.70 -4.71
CA PHE A 20 1.90 -5.87 -5.30
C PHE A 20 2.75 -6.67 -6.27
N SER A 21 3.17 -6.01 -7.35
CA SER A 21 4.30 -6.50 -8.14
C SER A 21 5.57 -6.36 -7.31
N LYS A 22 6.63 -7.12 -7.64
CA LYS A 22 7.91 -6.96 -6.95
C LYS A 22 8.44 -5.52 -7.08
N GLU A 23 8.33 -4.94 -8.27
CA GLU A 23 8.76 -3.56 -8.53
C GLU A 23 7.97 -2.54 -7.71
N ASP A 24 6.66 -2.74 -7.54
CA ASP A 24 5.83 -1.86 -6.72
C ASP A 24 6.14 -2.01 -5.23
N ALA A 25 6.43 -3.23 -4.77
CA ALA A 25 6.89 -3.48 -3.41
C ALA A 25 8.24 -2.78 -3.12
N GLU A 26 9.20 -2.87 -4.04
CA GLU A 26 10.49 -2.16 -3.93
C GLU A 26 10.28 -0.64 -3.88
N LYS A 27 9.44 -0.07 -4.75
CA LYS A 27 9.08 1.36 -4.70
C LYS A 27 8.43 1.75 -3.38
N ILE A 28 7.59 0.89 -2.80
CA ILE A 28 6.98 1.15 -1.49
C ILE A 28 8.07 1.18 -0.40
N LEU A 29 9.04 0.26 -0.41
CA LEU A 29 10.11 0.22 0.59
C LEU A 29 11.07 1.41 0.48
N GLU A 30 11.27 1.94 -0.73
CA GLU A 30 12.12 3.10 -1.02
C GLU A 30 11.35 4.43 -1.00
N ALA A 31 10.10 4.44 -0.51
CA ALA A 31 9.23 5.59 -0.56
C ALA A 31 9.69 6.73 0.37
N ASP A 32 9.70 7.96 -0.16
CA ASP A 32 9.96 9.18 0.59
C ASP A 32 8.66 9.88 1.00
N GLU A 33 8.70 10.57 2.15
CA GLU A 33 7.58 11.39 2.64
C GLU A 33 7.14 12.45 1.61
N GLY A 34 5.82 12.57 1.44
CA GLY A 34 5.21 13.58 0.58
C GLY A 34 5.32 13.31 -0.93
N LYS A 35 6.01 12.25 -1.36
CA LYS A 35 6.02 11.83 -2.76
C LYS A 35 4.84 10.91 -3.07
N LEU A 36 4.18 11.17 -4.20
CA LEU A 36 3.20 10.27 -4.78
C LEU A 36 3.94 9.19 -5.57
N ILE A 37 3.70 7.93 -5.22
CA ILE A 37 4.33 6.78 -5.88
C ILE A 37 3.23 5.97 -6.56
N GLU A 38 3.35 5.81 -7.87
CA GLU A 38 2.40 5.03 -8.66
C GLU A 38 2.60 3.53 -8.40
N LEU A 39 1.48 2.83 -8.17
CA LEU A 39 1.41 1.38 -7.93
C LEU A 39 0.50 0.74 -8.99
N PRO A 40 0.99 0.50 -10.22
CA PRO A 40 0.19 -0.05 -11.31
C PRO A 40 -0.42 -1.41 -11.00
N SER A 41 0.19 -2.24 -10.15
CA SER A 41 -0.34 -3.56 -9.80
C SER A 41 -1.72 -3.51 -9.12
N ILE A 42 -2.02 -2.43 -8.40
CA ILE A 42 -3.32 -2.18 -7.76
C ILE A 42 -4.13 -1.10 -8.48
N GLY A 43 -3.62 -0.62 -9.63
CA GLY A 43 -4.23 0.45 -10.41
C GLY A 43 -4.38 1.76 -9.64
N GLY A 44 -3.41 2.10 -8.79
CA GLY A 44 -3.50 3.27 -7.92
C GLY A 44 -2.13 3.80 -7.50
N ASN A 45 -2.03 4.38 -6.31
CA ASN A 45 -0.81 5.01 -5.81
C ASN A 45 -0.74 4.99 -4.28
N ILE A 46 0.43 5.32 -3.75
CA ILE A 46 0.69 5.51 -2.33
C ILE A 46 1.31 6.88 -2.10
N VAL A 47 0.95 7.51 -0.98
CA VAL A 47 1.65 8.69 -0.45
C VAL A 47 1.90 8.50 1.03
N LEU A 48 3.12 8.84 1.46
CA LEU A 48 3.49 8.82 2.87
C LEU A 48 3.20 10.19 3.50
N LYS A 49 2.54 10.18 4.65
CA LYS A 49 2.22 11.37 5.46
C LYS A 49 2.58 11.08 6.92
N GLY A 50 3.70 11.59 7.40
CA GLY A 50 4.24 11.20 8.69
C GLY A 50 4.52 9.71 8.75
N ASP A 51 3.93 9.03 9.74
CA ASP A 51 4.02 7.57 9.93
C ASP A 51 2.97 6.77 9.14
N GLN A 52 2.06 7.44 8.43
CA GLN A 52 0.98 6.81 7.69
C GLN A 52 1.32 6.64 6.21
N ALA A 53 1.04 5.43 5.71
CA ALA A 53 0.88 5.12 4.30
C ALA A 53 -0.58 5.30 3.89
N VAL A 54 -0.83 6.19 2.95
CA VAL A 54 -2.15 6.38 2.33
C VAL A 54 -2.13 5.73 0.96
N ILE A 55 -2.83 4.60 0.83
CA ILE A 55 -2.89 3.81 -0.40
C ILE A 55 -4.21 4.08 -1.10
N LEU A 56 -4.17 4.54 -2.34
CA LEU A 56 -5.32 4.59 -3.23
C LEU A 56 -5.24 3.40 -4.19
N TYR A 57 -6.34 2.66 -4.34
CA TYR A 57 -6.41 1.50 -5.23
C TYR A 57 -7.67 1.55 -6.10
N LYS A 58 -7.62 0.93 -7.28
CA LYS A 58 -8.79 0.84 -8.15
C LYS A 58 -9.77 -0.20 -7.61
N SER A 59 -11.00 0.24 -7.36
CA SER A 59 -12.13 -0.63 -7.02
C SER A 59 -13.15 -0.61 -8.16
N GLY A 60 -13.99 -1.64 -8.29
CA GLY A 60 -14.91 -1.79 -9.43
C GLY A 60 -15.80 -0.56 -9.70
N SER A 61 -16.15 0.21 -8.68
CA SER A 61 -16.99 1.41 -8.75
C SER A 61 -16.23 2.75 -8.61
N GLY A 62 -14.90 2.75 -8.51
CA GLY A 62 -14.13 3.98 -8.28
C GLY A 62 -12.73 3.73 -7.72
N HIS A 63 -12.32 4.55 -6.75
CA HIS A 63 -11.07 4.36 -6.01
C HIS A 63 -11.39 4.12 -4.54
N GLY A 64 -10.77 3.10 -3.96
CA GLY A 64 -10.73 2.92 -2.50
C GLY A 64 -9.49 3.58 -1.93
N SER A 65 -9.54 3.92 -0.65
CA SER A 65 -8.41 4.44 0.11
C SER A 65 -8.19 3.56 1.34
N ILE A 66 -6.95 3.23 1.63
CA ILE A 66 -6.53 2.52 2.84
C ILE A 66 -5.53 3.40 3.58
N TYR A 67 -5.78 3.60 4.87
CA TYR A 67 -4.87 4.30 5.78
C TYR A 67 -4.24 3.30 6.72
N SER A 68 -2.91 3.19 6.70
CA SER A 68 -2.22 2.27 7.60
C SER A 68 -0.83 2.79 7.98
N SER A 69 -0.23 2.21 9.01
CA SER A 69 1.15 2.53 9.39
C SER A 69 2.11 2.10 8.29
N TYR A 70 2.98 3.02 7.85
CA TYR A 70 4.00 2.73 6.85
C TYR A 70 4.99 1.67 7.35
N ALA A 71 5.38 1.73 8.63
CA ALA A 71 6.25 0.73 9.23
C ALA A 71 5.64 -0.68 9.19
N ASN A 72 4.34 -0.80 9.47
CA ASN A 72 3.63 -2.09 9.38
C ASN A 72 3.56 -2.58 7.93
N LEU A 73 3.27 -1.68 6.98
CA LEU A 73 3.25 -2.01 5.55
C LEU A 73 4.61 -2.56 5.08
N CYS A 74 5.71 -1.88 5.44
CA CYS A 74 7.06 -2.34 5.11
C CYS A 74 7.37 -3.70 5.73
N SER A 75 6.97 -3.95 6.98
CA SER A 75 7.16 -5.27 7.62
C SER A 75 6.46 -6.37 6.82
N MET A 76 5.18 -6.17 6.48
CA MET A 76 4.39 -7.14 5.72
C MET A 76 4.98 -7.44 4.35
N ILE A 77 5.52 -6.41 3.67
CA ILE A 77 6.18 -6.58 2.37
C ILE A 77 7.44 -7.45 2.53
N ASN A 78 8.31 -7.13 3.50
CA ASN A 78 9.56 -7.87 3.72
C ASN A 78 9.31 -9.31 4.22
N GLU A 79 8.25 -9.56 4.99
CA GLU A 79 7.88 -10.91 5.45
C GLU A 79 7.30 -11.79 4.33
N SER A 80 6.92 -11.18 3.20
CA SER A 80 6.31 -11.84 2.05
C SER A 80 7.32 -12.15 0.91
N GLU A 81 8.59 -11.75 1.07
CA GLU A 81 9.72 -12.07 0.17
C GLU A 81 10.42 -13.38 0.53
#